data_AF-A0A662V9X5-F1
#
_entry.id   AF-A0A662V9X5-F1
#
_cell.length_a   1.000
_cell.length_b   1.000
_cell.length_c   1.000
_cell.angle_alpha   90.00
_cell.angle_beta   90.00
_cell.angle_gamma   90.00
#
_symmetry.space_group_name_H-M   'P 1'
#
loop_
_entity.id
_entity.type
_entity.pdbx_description
1 polymer ?
#
loop_
_entity_poly.entity_id
_entity_poly.type
_entity_poly.pdbx_seq_one_letter_code
_entity_poly.pdbx_strand_id
1 'polypeptide(L)'
;MTNKKITGISLIFFSFILLFIYTFGLIIYPDLKVYDVKLSELLIKGTIYVIILVFACITGYTGYTYLKTTPPNVDEIVREYKEYVKK
;
A
#
# COMPACT_ATOMS: atom_id res chain seq x y z
N MET A 1 -0.12 -24.23 10.33
CA MET A 1 0.96 -23.44 11.00
C MET A 1 2.20 -23.28 10.12
N THR A 2 2.51 -24.26 9.26
CA THR A 2 3.65 -24.28 8.33
C THR A 2 3.62 -23.16 7.28
N ASN A 3 2.44 -22.84 6.73
CA ASN A 3 2.29 -21.82 5.68
C ASN A 3 2.72 -20.41 6.14
N LYS A 4 2.37 -20.00 7.37
CA LYS A 4 2.75 -18.68 7.90
C LYS A 4 4.27 -18.52 8.06
N LYS A 5 4.97 -19.60 8.42
CA LYS A 5 6.44 -19.59 8.53
C LYS A 5 7.12 -19.49 7.15
N ILE A 6 6.59 -20.22 6.16
CA ILE A 6 7.09 -20.19 4.78
C ILE A 6 6.91 -18.80 4.18
N THR A 7 5.74 -18.17 4.38
CA THR A 7 5.48 -16.80 3.88
C THR A 7 6.42 -15.77 4.52
N GLY A 8 6.75 -15.91 5.81
CA GLY A 8 7.69 -15.01 6.47
C GLY A 8 9.12 -15.15 5.91
N ILE A 9 9.58 -16.38 5.70
CA ILE A 9 10.91 -16.66 5.13
C ILE A 9 11.01 -16.16 3.68
N SER A 10 9.98 -16.40 2.87
CA SER A 10 9.96 -15.91 1.48
C SER A 10 9.98 -14.38 1.43
N LEU A 11 9.30 -13.70 2.35
CA LEU A 11 9.32 -12.23 2.44
C LEU A 11 10.73 -11.69 2.72
N ILE A 12 11.44 -12.31 3.67
CA ILE A 12 12.81 -11.93 4.03
C ILE A 12 13.73 -12.15 2.82
N PHE A 13 13.61 -13.29 2.14
CA PHE A 13 14.42 -13.59 0.97
C PHE A 13 14.17 -12.60 -0.18
N PHE A 14 12.90 -12.27 -0.47
CA PHE A 14 12.54 -11.25 -1.45
C PHE A 14 13.09 -9.87 -1.08
N SER A 15 13.10 -9.52 0.21
CA SER A 15 13.69 -8.26 0.69
C SER A 15 15.19 -8.19 0.37
N PHE A 16 15.94 -9.26 0.60
CA PHE A 16 17.37 -9.31 0.24
C PHE A 16 17.60 -9.17 -1.27
N ILE A 17 16.78 -9.82 -2.09
CA ILE A 17 16.87 -9.68 -3.56
C ILE A 17 16.61 -8.23 -3.99
N LEU A 18 15.56 -7.61 -3.45
CA LEU A 18 15.23 -6.21 -3.76
C LEU A 18 16.36 -5.27 -3.33
N LEU A 19 16.92 -5.49 -2.14
CA LEU A 19 18.04 -4.71 -1.64
C LEU A 19 19.24 -4.83 -2.58
N PHE A 20 19.56 -6.04 -3.05
CA PHE A 20 20.65 -6.27 -3.99
C PHE A 20 20.42 -5.56 -5.33
N ILE A 21 19.22 -5.67 -5.90
CA ILE A 21 18.87 -5.02 -7.17
C ILE A 21 18.94 -3.50 -7.05
N TYR A 22 18.42 -2.91 -5.96
CA TYR A 22 18.49 -1.47 -5.73
C TYR A 22 19.92 -1.00 -5.51
N THR A 23 20.70 -1.71 -4.70
CA THR A 23 22.10 -1.36 -4.45
C THR A 23 22.91 -1.41 -5.74
N PHE A 24 22.75 -2.47 -6.53
CA PHE A 24 23.46 -2.63 -7.79
C PHE A 24 23.01 -1.59 -8.83
N GLY A 25 21.70 -1.38 -8.99
CA GLY A 25 21.11 -0.52 -10.00
C GLY A 25 21.20 0.98 -9.71
N LEU A 26 21.30 1.39 -8.44
CA LEU A 26 21.41 2.81 -8.05
C LEU A 26 22.83 3.23 -7.67
N ILE A 27 23.61 2.36 -7.01
CA ILE A 27 24.90 2.75 -6.44
C ILE A 27 26.05 2.31 -7.35
N ILE A 28 26.03 1.06 -7.83
CA ILE A 28 27.18 0.50 -8.56
C ILE A 28 27.15 0.90 -10.03
N TYR A 29 26.01 0.79 -10.71
CA TYR A 29 25.88 1.13 -12.13
C TYR A 29 24.60 1.95 -12.44
N PRO A 30 24.50 3.20 -11.94
CA PRO A 30 23.32 4.04 -12.15
C PRO A 30 23.06 4.40 -13.62
N ASP A 31 24.10 4.45 -14.44
CA ASP A 31 24.02 4.79 -15.87
C ASP A 31 23.89 3.56 -16.79
N LEU A 32 23.76 2.35 -16.22
CA LEU A 32 23.50 1.16 -17.02
C LEU A 32 22.19 1.34 -17.78
N LYS A 33 22.25 1.32 -19.10
CA LYS A 33 21.05 1.45 -19.94
C LYS A 33 20.41 0.08 -20.14
N VAL A 34 19.13 -0.02 -19.83
CA VAL A 34 18.30 -1.20 -20.12
C VAL A 34 17.15 -0.71 -21.00
N TYR A 35 17.06 -1.22 -22.23
CA TYR A 35 16.11 -0.76 -23.24
C TYR A 35 16.15 0.77 -23.47
N ASP A 36 17.35 1.34 -23.56
CA ASP A 36 17.64 2.77 -23.78
C ASP A 36 17.23 3.73 -22.65
N VAL A 37 16.76 3.19 -21.51
CA VAL A 37 16.46 3.96 -20.30
C VAL A 37 17.50 3.64 -19.22
N LYS A 38 17.89 4.63 -18.41
CA LYS A 38 18.80 4.40 -17.28
C LYS A 38 18.12 3.46 -16.27
N LEU A 39 18.85 2.43 -15.84
CA LEU A 39 18.36 1.46 -14.87
C LEU A 39 17.91 2.14 -13.58
N SER A 40 18.67 3.13 -13.11
CA SER A 40 18.31 3.97 -11.96
C SER A 40 16.93 4.64 -12.11
N GLU A 41 16.66 5.21 -13.27
CA GLU A 41 15.39 5.89 -13.56
C GLU A 41 14.23 4.89 -13.66
N LEU A 42 14.47 3.72 -14.23
CA LEU A 42 13.49 2.63 -14.29
C LEU A 42 13.13 2.13 -12.88
N LEU A 43 14.13 1.92 -12.02
CA LEU A 43 13.91 1.48 -10.64
C LEU A 43 13.08 2.51 -9.87
N ILE A 44 13.47 3.78 -9.93
CA ILE A 44 12.78 4.86 -9.21
C ILE A 44 11.33 5.01 -9.68
N LYS A 45 11.10 5.07 -11.00
CA LYS A 45 9.74 5.16 -11.55
C LYS A 45 8.91 3.94 -11.15
N GLY A 46 9.50 2.75 -11.21
CA GLY A 46 8.89 1.51 -10.73
C GLY A 46 8.47 1.59 -9.27
N THR A 47 9.34 2.09 -8.38
CA THR A 47 9.00 2.28 -6.96
C THR A 47 7.80 3.20 -6.80
N ILE A 48 7.78 4.32 -7.52
CA ILE A 48 6.70 5.32 -7.42
C ILE A 48 5.37 4.69 -7.83
N TYR A 49 5.33 3.93 -8.93
CA TYR A 49 4.12 3.23 -9.34
C TYR A 49 3.63 2.22 -8.30
N VAL A 50 4.55 1.45 -7.70
CA VAL A 50 4.19 0.50 -6.63
C VAL A 50 3.63 1.24 -5.41
N ILE A 51 4.23 2.36 -5.02
CA ILE A 51 3.75 3.20 -3.91
C ILE A 51 2.34 3.71 -4.20
N ILE A 52 2.11 4.29 -5.38
CA ILE A 52 0.79 4.79 -5.79
C ILE A 52 -0.25 3.66 -5.76
N LEU A 53 0.09 2.47 -6.25
CA LEU A 53 -0.80 1.32 -6.24
C LEU A 53 -1.14 0.86 -4.81
N VAL A 54 -0.16 0.83 -3.90
CA VAL A 54 -0.40 0.51 -2.48
C VAL A 54 -1.33 1.54 -1.85
N PHE A 55 -1.12 2.84 -2.09
CA PHE A 55 -2.01 3.89 -1.62
C PHE A 55 -3.43 3.76 -2.19
N ALA A 56 -3.56 3.44 -3.49
CA ALA A 56 -4.85 3.21 -4.12
C ALA A 56 -5.59 2.00 -3.49
N CYS A 57 -4.87 0.91 -3.21
CA CYS A 57 -5.44 -0.25 -2.52
C CYS A 57 -5.90 0.09 -1.10
N ILE A 58 -5.10 0.82 -0.33
CA ILE A 58 -5.45 1.23 1.04
C ILE A 58 -6.68 2.14 1.02
N THR A 59 -6.65 3.20 0.21
CA THR A 59 -7.78 4.14 0.08
C THR A 59 -9.05 3.46 -0.42
N GLY A 60 -8.94 2.56 -1.40
CA GLY A 60 -10.06 1.75 -1.87
C GLY A 60 -10.63 0.84 -0.78
N TYR A 61 -9.77 0.16 -0.01
CA TYR A 61 -10.20 -0.70 1.10
C TYR A 61 -10.87 0.11 2.22
N THR A 62 -10.27 1.23 2.61
CA THR A 62 -10.83 2.14 3.61
C THR A 62 -12.17 2.69 3.15
N GLY A 63 -12.27 3.20 1.91
CA GLY A 63 -13.52 3.70 1.34
C GLY A 63 -14.60 2.62 1.27
N TYR A 64 -14.25 1.40 0.84
CA TYR A 64 -15.17 0.26 0.86
C TYR A 64 -15.67 -0.05 2.28
N THR A 65 -14.80 0.01 3.27
CA THR A 65 -15.14 -0.27 4.67
C THR A 65 -16.07 0.80 5.24
N TYR A 66 -15.82 2.07 4.95
CA TYR A 66 -16.70 3.19 5.32
C TYR A 66 -18.07 3.14 4.62
N LEU A 67 -18.14 2.67 3.37
CA LEU A 67 -19.41 2.51 2.67
C LEU A 67 -20.21 1.30 3.18
N LYS A 68 -19.53 0.28 3.70
CA LYS A 68 -20.16 -0.91 4.30
C LYS A 68 -20.66 -0.70 5.73
N THR A 69 -20.13 0.29 6.45
CA THR A 69 -20.77 0.74 7.69
C THR A 69 -22.08 1.43 7.31
N THR A 70 -23.18 0.70 7.47
CA THR A 70 -24.54 1.25 7.36
C THR A 70 -24.58 2.58 8.10
N PRO A 71 -24.85 3.72 7.43
CA PRO A 71 -25.08 4.95 8.16
C PRO A 71 -26.24 4.69 9.13
N PRO A 72 -26.14 5.11 10.41
CA PRO A 72 -27.22 4.91 11.37
C PRO A 72 -28.51 5.43 10.74
N ASN A 73 -29.61 4.70 10.96
CA ASN A 73 -30.88 5.05 10.34
C ASN A 73 -31.18 6.51 10.69
N VAL A 74 -31.63 7.33 9.73
CA VAL A 74 -31.75 8.79 9.92
C VAL A 74 -32.64 9.09 11.14
N ASP A 75 -33.65 8.25 11.38
CA ASP A 75 -34.52 8.33 12.55
C ASP A 75 -33.79 8.13 13.89
N GLU A 76 -32.76 7.27 13.92
CA GLU A 76 -31.95 6.98 15.09
C GLU A 76 -31.00 8.16 15.42
N ILE A 77 -30.42 8.78 14.39
CA ILE A 77 -29.63 10.01 14.51
C ILE A 77 -30.51 11.16 15.03
N VAL A 78 -31.72 11.32 14.50
CA VAL A 78 -32.68 12.36 14.93
C VAL A 78 -33.15 12.12 16.37
N ARG A 79 -33.31 10.86 16.78
CA ARG A 79 -33.64 10.51 18.17
C ARG A 79 -32.49 10.86 19.13
N GLU A 80 -31.26 10.46 18.81
CA GLU A 80 -30.08 10.80 19.62
C GLU A 80 -29.91 12.33 19.76
N TYR A 81 -30.08 13.08 18.67
CA TYR A 81 -29.98 14.54 18.71
C TYR A 81 -31.06 15.17 19.60
N LYS A 82 -32.31 14.68 19.52
CA LYS A 82 -33.40 15.16 20.38
C LYS A 82 -33.17 14.87 21.85
N GLU A 83 -32.59 13.70 22.19
CA GLU A 83 -32.25 13.36 23.57
C GLU A 83 -31.09 14.22 24.10
N TYR A 84 -30.08 14.51 23.27
CA TYR A 84 -28.98 15.41 23.63
C TYR A 84 -29.44 16.85 23.86
N VAL A 85 -30.37 17.36 23.05
CA VAL A 85 -30.90 18.74 23.16
C VAL A 85 -31.89 18.88 24.32
N LYS A 86 -32.51 17.80 24.78
CA LYS A 86 -33.42 17.79 25.94
C LYS A 86 -32.71 17.74 27.30
N LYS A 87 -31.41 17.46 27.31
CA LYS A 87 -30.57 17.35 28.50
C LYS A 87 -29.87 18.68 28.76
#